data_AF-A0A1I4SIF5-F1
#
_entry.id   AF-A0A1I4SIF5-F1
#
_cell.length_a   1.000
_cell.length_b   1.000
_cell.length_c   1.000
_cell.angle_alpha   90.00
_cell.angle_beta   90.00
_cell.angle_gamma   90.00
#
_symmetry.space_group_name_H-M   'P 1'
#
loop_
_entity.id
_entity.type
_entity.pdbx_description
1 polymer ?
#
loop_
_entity_poly.entity_id
_entity_poly.type
_entity_poly.pdbx_seq_one_letter_code
_entity_poly.pdbx_strand_id
1 'polypeptide(L)' 'MTFVGINRPLEAYTQALHDAGFVIEQLLEPRPEPAAVERAPELAAATRSPFFLHMRCRLAERR' A
#
# COMPACT_ATOMS: atom_id res chain seq x y z
N MET A 1 25.42 1.43 -1.45
CA MET A 1 24.22 1.15 -2.26
C MET A 1 23.17 2.17 -1.88
N THR A 2 22.76 3.05 -2.80
CA THR A 2 21.83 4.14 -2.50
C THR A 2 20.41 3.69 -2.83
N PHE A 3 19.52 3.68 -1.83
CA PHE A 3 18.11 3.39 -2.05
C PHE A 3 17.42 4.67 -2.53
N VAL A 4 16.89 4.68 -3.75
CA VAL A 4 16.11 5.82 -4.27
C VAL A 4 14.63 5.53 -4.00
N GLY A 5 14.07 6.19 -2.99
CA GLY A 5 12.64 6.19 -2.75
C GLY A 5 11.93 7.15 -3.69
N ILE A 6 11.00 6.66 -4.50
CA ILE A 6 10.14 7.50 -5.33
C ILE A 6 8.80 7.66 -4.60
N ASN A 7 8.48 8.89 -4.20
CA ASN A 7 7.17 9.20 -3.64
C ASN A 7 6.16 9.47 -4.77
N ARG A 8 4.98 8.85 -4.67
CA ARG A 8 3.84 9.05 -5.56
C ARG A 8 2.56 9.18 -4.73
N PRO A 9 1.64 10.09 -5.09
CA PRO A 9 0.34 10.15 -4.45
C PRO A 9 -0.47 8.89 -4.78
N LEU A 10 -1.48 8.59 -3.97
CA LEU A 10 -2.36 7.45 -4.19
C LEU A 10 -3.02 7.49 -5.58
N GLU A 11 -3.42 8.69 -6.02
CA GLU A 11 -4.02 8.93 -7.34
C GLU A 11 -3.12 8.43 -8.49
N ALA A 12 -1.79 8.60 -8.38
CA ALA A 12 -0.87 8.14 -9.41
C ALA A 12 -0.86 6.61 -9.54
N TYR A 13 -0.99 5.90 -8.42
CA TYR A 13 -1.11 4.43 -8.44
C TYR A 13 -2.46 4.00 -9.00
N THR A 14 -3.56 4.61 -8.55
CA THR A 14 -4.92 4.23 -8.97
C THR A 14 -5.14 4.51 -10.44
N GLN A 15 -4.65 5.65 -10.95
CA GLN A 15 -4.76 6.00 -12.37
C GLN A 15 -3.91 5.07 -13.23
N ALA A 16 -2.67 4.78 -12.82
CA ALA A 16 -1.81 3.85 -13.55
C ALA A 16 -2.43 2.45 -13.66
N LEU A 17 -3.06 1.96 -12.59
CA LEU A 17 -3.78 0.67 -12.59
C LEU A 17 -4.99 0.72 -13.52
N HIS A 18 -5.78 1.79 -13.45
CA HIS A 18 -6.92 2.01 -14.34
C HIS A 18 -6.50 2.02 -15.82
N ASP A 19 -5.48 2.79 -16.17
CA ASP A 19 -5.01 2.92 -17.55
C ASP A 19 -4.41 1.62 -18.09
N ALA A 20 -3.83 0.80 -17.20
CA ALA A 20 -3.39 -0.55 -17.50
C ALA A 20 -4.54 -1.58 -17.60
N GLY A 21 -5.79 -1.16 -17.43
CA GLY A 21 -6.98 -1.99 -17.55
C GLY A 21 -7.27 -2.84 -16.31
N PHE A 22 -6.75 -2.47 -15.14
CA PHE A 22 -7.07 -3.16 -13.88
C PHE A 22 -8.23 -2.49 -13.14
N VAL A 23 -8.97 -3.32 -12.40
CA VAL A 23 -9.85 -2.87 -11.31
C VAL A 23 -9.19 -3.17 -9.97
N ILE A 24 -9.35 -2.27 -9.01
CA ILE A 24 -8.89 -2.46 -7.64
C ILE A 24 -9.98 -3.21 -6.88
N GLU A 25 -9.66 -4.41 -6.40
CA GLU A 25 -10.59 -5.25 -5.65
C GLU A 25 -10.42 -5.08 -4.14
N GLN A 26 -9.24 -4.65 -3.70
CA GLN A 26 -8.94 -4.43 -2.29
C GLN A 26 -7.80 -3.44 -2.14
N LEU A 27 -7.95 -2.51 -1.20
CA LEU A 27 -6.90 -1.60 -0.76
C LEU A 27 -6.77 -1.74 0.76
N LEU A 28 -5.57 -2.04 1.22
CA LEU A 28 -5.24 -2.21 2.64
C LEU A 28 -4.06 -1.33 3.01
N GLU A 29 -4.14 -0.72 4.17
CA GLU A 29 -3.05 -0.03 4.84
C GLU A 29 -2.69 -0.83 6.09
N PRO A 30 -1.70 -1.75 6.02
CA PRO A 30 -1.38 -2.64 7.14
C PRO A 30 -0.98 -1.84 8.38
N ARG A 31 -1.58 -2.20 9.52
CA ARG A 31 -1.22 -1.69 10.84
C ARG A 31 -0.66 -2.83 11.68
N PRO A 32 0.42 -2.60 12.45
CA PRO A 32 0.97 -3.64 13.31
C PRO A 32 -0.03 -3.95 14.43
N GLU A 33 -0.17 -5.24 14.75
CA GLU A 33 -0.93 -5.68 15.92
C GLU A 33 -0.24 -5.25 17.23
N PRO A 34 -0.97 -5.12 18.35
CA PRO A 34 -0.38 -4.75 19.63
C PRO A 34 0.80 -5.65 20.03
N ALA A 35 0.66 -6.97 19.88
CA ALA A 35 1.72 -7.92 20.17
C ALA A 35 2.97 -7.75 19.27
N ALA A 36 2.82 -7.23 18.06
CA ALA A 36 3.95 -6.91 17.20
C ALA A 36 4.67 -5.65 17.68
N VAL A 37 3.93 -4.65 18.18
CA VAL A 37 4.51 -3.44 18.79
C VAL A 37 5.21 -3.75 20.10
N GLU A 38 4.67 -4.68 20.92
CA GLU A 38 5.36 -5.13 22.14
C GLU A 38 6.71 -5.77 21.85
N ARG A 39 6.81 -6.57 20.77
CA ARG A 39 8.08 -7.20 20.35
C ARG A 39 9.03 -6.24 19.66
N ALA A 40 8.50 -5.22 18.98
CA ALA A 40 9.25 -4.24 18.20
C ALA A 40 8.64 -2.84 18.40
N PRO A 41 9.01 -2.14 19.49
CA PRO A 41 8.43 -0.84 19.85
C PRO A 41 8.58 0.24 18.77
N GLU A 42 9.58 0.13 17.89
CA GLU A 42 9.78 1.02 16.74
C GLU A 42 8.58 0.99 15.76
N LEU A 43 7.79 -0.09 15.75
CA LEU A 43 6.58 -0.19 14.95
C LEU A 43 5.44 0.68 15.48
N ALA A 44 5.54 1.25 16.69
CA ALA A 44 4.50 2.10 17.25
C ALA A 44 4.16 3.28 16.32
N ALA A 45 5.13 3.82 15.59
CA ALA A 45 4.88 4.90 14.63
C ALA A 45 3.93 4.47 13.49
N ALA A 46 4.01 3.21 13.06
CA ALA A 46 3.17 2.63 12.02
C ALA A 46 1.71 2.39 12.47
N THR A 47 1.40 2.56 13.77
CA THR A 47 0.00 2.54 14.25
C THR A 47 -0.76 3.83 13.97
N ARG A 48 -0.03 4.94 13.80
CA ARG A 48 -0.59 6.29 13.58
C ARG A 48 -0.51 6.73 12.12
N SER A 49 0.52 6.30 11.40
CA SER A 49 0.73 6.62 9.99
C SER A 49 1.05 5.34 9.21
N PRO A 50 0.34 5.04 8.11
CA PRO A 50 0.58 3.84 7.35
C PRO A 50 1.89 3.96 6.56
N PHE A 51 2.76 2.97 6.71
CA PHE A 51 4.02 2.91 5.97
C PHE A 51 3.93 2.08 4.70
N PHE A 52 2.89 1.26 4.60
CA PHE A 52 2.69 0.34 3.48
C PHE A 52 1.30 0.52 2.90
N LEU A 53 1.24 0.42 1.57
CA LEU A 53 0.02 0.35 0.79
C LEU A 53 0.00 -1.01 0.11
N HIS A 54 -1.02 -1.81 0.38
CA HIS A 54 -1.24 -3.10 -0.27
C HIS A 54 -2.50 -3.03 -1.14
N MET A 55 -2.37 -3.38 -2.42
CA MET A 55 -3.47 -3.35 -3.37
C MET A 55 -3.60 -4.71 -4.05
N ARG A 56 -4.81 -5.26 -4.03
CA ARG A 56 -5.19 -6.43 -4.83
C ARG A 56 -5.97 -5.94 -6.04
N CYS A 57 -5.46 -6.27 -7.22
CA CYS A 57 -6.01 -5.83 -8.49
C CYS A 57 -6.32 -7.03 -9.38
N ARG A 58 -7.35 -6.89 -10.21
CA ARG A 58 -7.70 -7.87 -11.23
C ARG A 58 -7.78 -7.18 -12.58
N LEU A 59 -7.32 -7.85 -13.63
CA LEU A 59 -7.47 -7.33 -14.99
C LEU A 59 -8.95 -7.28 -15.34
N ALA A 60 -9.43 -6.14 -15.81
CA ALA A 60 -10.78 -5.99 -16.33
C ALA A 60 -10.90 -6.80 -17.63
N GLU A 61 -11.95 -7.60 -17.74
CA GLU A 61 -12.28 -8.23 -19.02
C GLU A 61 -12.61 -7.11 -20.03
N ARG A 62 -12.03 -7.16 -21.22
CA ARG A 62 -12.42 -6.26 -22.31
C ARG A 62 -13.89 -6.54 -22.61
N ARG A 63 -14.74 -5.53 -22.45
CA ARG A 63 -16.08 -5.55 -23.04
C ARG A 63 -16.00 -5.51 -24.55
#